data_AF-A0A0B0EM63-F1
#
_entry.id   AF-A0A0B0EM63-F1
#
_cell.length_a   1.000
_cell.length_b   1.000
_cell.length_c   1.000
_cell.angle_alpha   90.00
_cell.angle_beta   90.00
_cell.angle_gamma   90.00
#
_symmetry.space_group_name_H-M   'P 1'
#
loop_
_entity.id
_entity.type
_entity.pdbx_description
1 polymer ?
#
loop_
_entity_poly.entity_id
_entity_poly.type
_entity_poly.pdbx_seq_one_letter_code
_entity_poly.pdbx_strand_id
1 'polypeptide(L)'
;MKIVRINLIVIVFFTCCLSELESAGHGHSLYTSVTGIRLRTTENFDVVNLYKPIHPEIHDSPGFDIYMAPLIIQEIPSGGAGDMTDRFGFVTADSSGRLHIDSTRPVVYYFQSYIDLGGSVHQQISYLWCYDRGNTEYFGENIGIAVQGIRMTMDSDGFPAIIELLGDTSNYRILYVSKTLEETTVDIFGKPLPGRKYSIERNQEDLPDIVVARVVERGPEPSGPFVYIQSCSHDITTLLCRCENTQFRDIEEDVLYELLPIEELYIVGINDTSWSQEILNNKYPRSKGEKNWLLRNLRLPPEF
;
A
#
# COMPACT_ATOMS: atom_id res chain seq x y z
N MET A 1 63.40 -19.49 4.43
CA MET A 1 62.66 -18.26 4.08
C MET A 1 61.87 -18.49 2.80
N LYS A 2 60.55 -18.68 2.93
CA LYS A 2 59.58 -18.59 1.82
C LYS A 2 58.46 -17.68 2.32
N ILE A 3 58.34 -16.52 1.68
CA ILE A 3 57.22 -15.60 1.88
C ILE A 3 56.07 -16.14 1.03
N VAL A 4 54.97 -16.48 1.68
CA VAL A 4 53.69 -16.75 1.02
C VAL A 4 52.75 -15.62 1.42
N ARG A 5 52.50 -14.70 0.49
CA ARG A 5 51.29 -13.89 0.46
C ARG A 5 50.31 -14.63 -0.44
N ILE A 6 49.05 -14.77 -0.02
CA ILE A 6 47.87 -14.72 -0.89
C ILE A 6 46.62 -14.50 -0.02
N ASN A 7 46.02 -13.33 -0.24
CA ASN A 7 44.61 -12.95 -0.23
C ASN A 7 43.72 -13.30 0.97
N LEU A 8 43.63 -12.31 1.86
CA LEU A 8 42.46 -12.05 2.70
C LEU A 8 41.32 -11.57 1.77
N ILE A 9 40.51 -12.49 1.25
CA ILE A 9 39.23 -12.14 0.62
C ILE A 9 38.27 -11.76 1.76
N VAL A 10 37.92 -10.49 1.74
CA VAL A 10 36.99 -9.81 2.63
C VAL A 10 35.61 -10.46 2.52
N ILE A 11 35.15 -11.05 3.62
CA ILE A 11 33.74 -11.42 3.84
C ILE A 11 32.98 -10.11 4.06
N VAL A 12 32.38 -9.57 3.00
CA VAL A 12 31.36 -8.51 3.04
C VAL A 12 30.22 -8.96 2.14
N PHE A 13 29.38 -9.84 2.66
CA PHE A 13 28.09 -10.23 2.08
C PHE A 13 27.33 -10.95 3.21
N PHE A 14 26.92 -10.23 4.27
CA PHE A 14 25.93 -10.71 5.25
C PHE A 14 25.66 -9.64 6.33
N THR A 15 25.35 -8.40 5.95
CA THR A 15 24.98 -7.35 6.93
C THR A 15 23.55 -6.83 6.82
N CYS A 16 22.79 -7.15 5.77
CA CYS A 16 21.35 -6.82 5.76
C CYS A 16 20.50 -7.86 6.52
N CYS A 17 20.81 -9.16 6.48
CA CYS A 17 20.00 -10.18 7.17
C CYS A 17 20.47 -10.51 8.60
N LEU A 18 21.70 -10.18 8.98
CA LEU A 18 22.27 -10.58 10.29
C LEU A 18 22.08 -9.54 11.39
N SER A 19 21.79 -8.27 11.05
CA SER A 19 21.30 -7.30 12.03
C SER A 19 19.89 -7.63 12.55
N GLU A 20 19.13 -8.47 11.85
CA GLU A 20 17.82 -8.96 12.33
C GLU A 20 17.90 -10.27 13.12
N LEU A 21 18.95 -11.07 12.92
CA LEU A 21 19.12 -12.36 13.60
C LEU A 21 19.83 -12.27 14.96
N GLU A 22 20.63 -11.22 15.20
CA GLU A 22 21.08 -10.89 16.57
C GLU A 22 20.09 -9.96 17.33
N SER A 23 19.03 -9.47 16.67
CA SER A 23 17.91 -8.77 17.31
C SER A 23 16.70 -9.68 17.60
N ALA A 24 16.93 -11.00 17.76
CA ALA A 24 15.94 -11.95 18.30
C ALA A 24 15.57 -11.67 19.79
N GLY A 25 15.78 -10.44 20.26
CA GLY A 25 15.06 -9.77 21.32
C GLY A 25 14.78 -8.32 20.91
N HIS A 26 13.51 -8.01 20.60
CA HIS A 26 12.96 -6.64 20.51
C HIS A 26 13.27 -5.80 19.25
N GLY A 27 13.18 -6.38 18.05
CA GLY A 27 12.96 -5.61 16.82
C GLY A 27 11.48 -5.27 16.61
N HIS A 28 10.94 -4.31 17.38
CA HIS A 28 9.59 -3.78 17.14
C HIS A 28 9.58 -2.93 15.86
N SER A 29 8.61 -3.13 14.98
CA SER A 29 8.23 -2.11 13.98
C SER A 29 8.18 -0.74 14.67
N LEU A 30 8.95 0.23 14.16
CA LEU A 30 9.11 1.55 14.77
C LEU A 30 7.76 2.30 14.88
N TYR A 31 6.74 1.84 14.15
CA TYR A 31 5.44 2.48 14.01
C TYR A 31 4.26 1.62 14.50
N THR A 32 4.41 1.00 15.67
CA THR A 32 3.34 0.23 16.34
C THR A 32 2.32 1.11 17.10
N SER A 33 2.35 2.43 16.89
CA SER A 33 1.45 3.38 17.55
C SER A 33 0.84 4.37 16.56
N VAL A 34 -0.32 4.92 16.91
CA VAL A 34 -1.00 5.99 16.14
C VAL A 34 -0.05 7.17 15.86
N THR A 35 0.76 7.57 16.85
CA THR A 35 1.76 8.64 16.69
C THR A 35 2.83 8.24 15.68
N GLY A 36 3.30 7.00 15.74
CA GLY A 36 4.27 6.46 14.79
C GLY A 36 3.74 6.45 13.35
N ILE A 37 2.50 5.96 13.16
CA ILE A 37 1.86 5.94 11.84
C ILE A 37 1.72 7.35 11.26
N ARG A 38 1.40 8.34 12.08
CA ARG A 38 1.34 9.73 11.62
C ARG A 38 2.72 10.32 11.35
N LEU A 39 3.72 9.97 12.15
CA LEU A 39 5.09 10.46 11.99
C LEU A 39 5.70 9.98 10.68
N ARG A 40 5.55 8.70 10.34
CA ARG A 40 6.11 8.16 9.09
C ARG A 40 5.55 8.84 7.83
N THR A 41 4.37 9.46 7.90
CA THR A 41 3.81 10.22 6.75
C THR A 41 4.65 11.45 6.34
N THR A 42 5.60 11.85 7.19
CA THR A 42 6.49 13.01 6.99
C THR A 42 7.91 12.62 6.58
N GLU A 43 8.19 11.32 6.45
CA GLU A 43 9.48 10.82 5.98
C GLU A 43 9.79 11.30 4.57
N ASN A 44 11.09 11.36 4.27
CA ASN A 44 11.60 11.73 2.96
C ASN A 44 12.66 10.69 2.58
N PHE A 45 12.51 10.11 1.39
CA PHE A 45 13.44 9.11 0.91
C PHE A 45 14.63 9.77 0.22
N ASP A 46 15.85 9.27 0.48
CA ASP A 46 17.02 9.80 -0.21
C ASP A 46 17.01 9.39 -1.69
N VAL A 47 16.89 8.09 -1.97
CA VAL A 47 16.87 7.53 -3.34
C VAL A 47 15.72 6.55 -3.50
N VAL A 48 15.06 6.58 -4.65
CA VAL A 48 13.87 5.76 -4.92
C VAL A 48 13.90 5.11 -6.30
N ASN A 49 13.16 4.02 -6.44
CA ASN A 49 12.63 3.54 -7.71
C ASN A 49 11.24 4.14 -7.93
N LEU A 50 11.01 4.73 -9.09
CA LEU A 50 9.72 5.27 -9.50
C LEU A 50 9.05 4.29 -10.47
N TYR A 51 7.87 3.81 -10.10
CA TYR A 51 7.07 2.89 -10.89
C TYR A 51 5.85 3.61 -11.47
N LYS A 52 5.68 3.54 -12.80
CA LYS A 52 4.59 4.20 -13.53
C LYS A 52 3.77 3.20 -14.34
N PRO A 53 2.44 3.39 -14.47
CA PRO A 53 1.65 2.53 -15.32
C PRO A 53 2.10 2.67 -16.77
N ILE A 54 2.21 1.55 -17.48
CA ILE A 54 2.29 1.56 -18.94
C ILE A 54 0.99 2.19 -19.44
N HIS A 55 1.11 3.27 -20.21
CA HIS A 55 -0.01 3.81 -20.97
C HIS A 55 -0.18 2.94 -22.22
N PRO A 56 -1.17 2.04 -22.29
CA PRO A 56 -1.46 1.37 -23.55
C PRO A 56 -1.86 2.41 -24.59
N GLU A 57 -1.33 2.31 -25.81
CA GLU A 57 -1.76 3.08 -26.98
C GLU A 57 -3.16 2.65 -27.47
N ILE A 58 -4.10 2.37 -26.57
CA ILE A 58 -5.44 1.90 -26.92
C ILE A 58 -6.34 3.12 -27.12
N HIS A 59 -6.70 3.35 -28.38
CA HIS A 59 -7.53 4.48 -28.82
C HIS A 59 -8.98 4.48 -28.29
N ASP A 60 -9.47 3.39 -27.68
CA ASP A 60 -10.89 3.22 -27.33
C ASP A 60 -11.19 2.74 -25.89
N SER A 61 -10.21 2.70 -25.00
CA SER A 61 -10.49 2.47 -23.57
C SER A 61 -10.71 3.82 -22.87
N PRO A 62 -11.76 4.00 -22.05
CA PRO A 62 -11.85 5.17 -21.19
C PRO A 62 -10.66 5.11 -20.23
N GLY A 63 -9.61 5.88 -20.50
CA GLY A 63 -8.32 5.85 -19.78
C GLY A 63 -8.37 6.20 -18.28
N PHE A 64 -9.56 6.25 -17.69
CA PHE A 64 -9.84 6.55 -16.29
C PHE A 64 -9.03 5.66 -15.33
N ASP A 65 -8.94 4.35 -15.61
CA ASP A 65 -8.21 3.40 -14.76
C ASP A 65 -6.69 3.67 -14.73
N ILE A 66 -6.13 4.21 -15.81
CA ILE A 66 -4.71 4.51 -15.91
C ILE A 66 -4.40 5.83 -15.18
N TYR A 67 -5.25 6.84 -15.32
CA TYR A 67 -5.09 8.11 -14.58
C TYR A 67 -5.28 7.93 -13.07
N MET A 68 -6.14 6.98 -12.67
CA MET A 68 -6.36 6.60 -11.27
C MET A 68 -5.30 5.64 -10.71
N ALA A 69 -4.48 5.04 -11.56
CA ALA A 69 -3.45 4.11 -11.10
C ALA A 69 -2.41 4.83 -10.22
N PRO A 70 -1.86 4.17 -9.20
CA PRO A 70 -0.87 4.79 -8.32
C PRO A 70 0.47 5.03 -9.03
N LEU A 71 1.14 6.14 -8.72
CA LEU A 71 2.56 6.26 -9.02
C LEU A 71 3.32 5.76 -7.79
N ILE A 72 3.95 4.60 -7.90
CA ILE A 72 4.59 3.94 -6.75
C ILE A 72 6.03 4.44 -6.63
N ILE A 73 6.38 4.97 -5.47
CA ILE A 73 7.69 5.48 -5.08
C ILE A 73 8.25 4.51 -4.04
N GLN A 74 9.18 3.67 -4.43
CA GLN A 74 9.76 2.69 -3.51
C GLN A 74 11.16 3.12 -3.10
N GLU A 75 11.40 3.22 -1.80
CA GLU A 75 12.72 3.51 -1.23
C GLU A 75 13.76 2.47 -1.67
N ILE A 76 14.99 2.91 -1.89
CA ILE A 76 16.14 2.03 -2.02
C ILE A 76 16.94 2.07 -0.71
N PRO A 77 17.22 0.91 -0.08
CA PRO A 77 17.89 0.90 1.21
C PRO A 77 19.32 1.45 1.12
N SER A 78 19.77 2.07 2.22
CA SER A 78 21.13 2.59 2.38
C SER A 78 22.16 1.45 2.30
N GLY A 79 22.73 1.24 1.13
CA GLY A 79 23.55 0.06 0.80
C GLY A 79 23.40 -0.40 -0.65
N GLY A 80 22.39 0.11 -1.35
CA GLY A 80 22.11 -0.15 -2.77
C GLY A 80 20.96 -1.14 -2.97
N ALA A 81 20.55 -1.31 -4.24
CA ALA A 81 19.53 -2.28 -4.67
C ALA A 81 20.04 -3.72 -4.54
N GLY A 82 20.16 -4.19 -3.29
CA GLY A 82 20.90 -5.41 -2.96
C GLY A 82 20.09 -6.71 -3.00
N ASP A 83 18.76 -6.65 -3.10
CA ASP A 83 17.93 -7.85 -3.08
C ASP A 83 16.77 -7.76 -4.08
N MET A 84 16.58 -8.82 -4.88
CA MET A 84 15.48 -8.95 -5.83
C MET A 84 14.13 -9.18 -5.13
N THR A 85 14.13 -9.46 -3.83
CA THR A 85 12.93 -9.61 -2.99
C THR A 85 12.17 -8.29 -2.77
N ASP A 86 12.86 -7.15 -2.91
CA ASP A 86 12.29 -5.80 -2.79
C ASP A 86 11.72 -5.31 -4.14
N ARG A 87 11.26 -6.21 -5.02
CA ARG A 87 10.60 -5.84 -6.28
C ARG A 87 9.29 -6.59 -6.42
N PHE A 88 8.22 -5.84 -6.65
CA PHE A 88 6.94 -6.45 -6.97
C PHE A 88 6.88 -6.87 -8.44
N GLY A 89 6.02 -7.83 -8.77
CA GLY A 89 6.00 -8.40 -10.10
C GLY A 89 4.78 -9.24 -10.42
N PHE A 90 4.81 -9.83 -11.60
CA PHE A 90 3.76 -10.72 -12.09
C PHE A 90 3.74 -12.01 -11.28
N VAL A 91 2.56 -12.39 -10.80
CA VAL A 91 2.38 -13.64 -10.06
C VAL A 91 2.35 -14.81 -11.03
N THR A 92 3.18 -15.81 -10.77
CA THR A 92 3.24 -17.08 -11.51
C THR A 92 3.04 -18.25 -10.56
N ALA A 93 2.68 -19.41 -11.11
CA ALA A 93 2.62 -20.66 -10.35
C ALA A 93 3.52 -21.70 -11.02
N ASP A 94 4.31 -22.42 -10.23
CA ASP A 94 5.08 -23.55 -10.73
C ASP A 94 4.21 -24.81 -10.88
N SER A 95 4.81 -25.90 -11.40
CA SER A 95 4.11 -27.17 -11.59
C SER A 95 3.61 -27.82 -10.29
N SER A 96 4.10 -27.38 -9.12
CA SER A 96 3.65 -27.84 -7.81
C SER A 96 2.53 -26.96 -7.23
N GLY A 97 2.14 -25.89 -7.92
CA GLY A 97 1.14 -24.92 -7.47
C GLY A 97 1.71 -23.88 -6.49
N ARG A 98 3.03 -23.82 -6.30
CA ARG A 98 3.65 -22.77 -5.48
C ARG A 98 3.71 -21.47 -6.27
N LEU A 99 3.37 -20.39 -5.60
CA LEU A 99 3.34 -19.06 -6.18
C LEU A 99 4.74 -18.43 -6.12
N HIS A 100 5.11 -17.76 -7.22
CA HIS A 100 6.38 -17.05 -7.37
C HIS A 100 6.12 -15.68 -8.00
N ILE A 101 6.98 -14.71 -7.71
CA ILE A 101 6.93 -13.38 -8.33
C ILE A 101 7.99 -13.28 -9.41
N ASP A 102 7.57 -13.01 -10.65
CA ASP A 102 8.45 -12.56 -11.71
C ASP A 102 8.71 -11.06 -11.57
N SER A 103 9.77 -10.72 -10.82
CA SER A 103 10.18 -9.33 -10.57
C SER A 103 10.78 -8.62 -11.79
N THR A 104 10.97 -9.31 -12.91
CA THR A 104 11.38 -8.68 -14.18
C THR A 104 10.20 -8.06 -14.93
N ARG A 105 8.97 -8.40 -14.52
CA ARG A 105 7.72 -7.88 -15.08
C ARG A 105 6.88 -7.26 -13.96
N PRO A 106 7.09 -5.96 -13.63
CA PRO A 106 6.30 -5.27 -12.63
C PRO A 106 4.82 -5.21 -13.04
N VAL A 107 3.93 -5.63 -12.14
CA VAL A 107 2.49 -5.66 -12.39
C VAL A 107 1.74 -5.11 -11.18
N VAL A 108 0.77 -4.24 -11.47
CA VAL A 108 -0.25 -3.83 -10.51
C VAL A 108 -1.59 -4.37 -11.00
N TYR A 109 -2.23 -5.17 -10.15
CA TYR A 109 -3.56 -5.70 -10.39
C TYR A 109 -4.61 -4.67 -9.96
N TYR A 110 -5.72 -4.57 -10.69
CA TYR A 110 -6.80 -3.66 -10.34
C TYR A 110 -8.18 -4.33 -10.36
N PHE A 111 -9.09 -3.80 -9.55
CA PHE A 111 -10.48 -4.22 -9.49
C PHE A 111 -11.38 -3.02 -9.16
N GLN A 112 -12.55 -2.97 -9.80
CA GLN A 112 -13.56 -1.94 -9.56
C GLN A 112 -14.77 -2.52 -8.85
N SER A 113 -15.30 -1.78 -7.89
CA SER A 113 -16.53 -2.10 -7.18
C SER A 113 -17.34 -0.85 -6.86
N TYR A 114 -18.47 -1.04 -6.19
CA TYR A 114 -19.31 0.04 -5.70
C TYR A 114 -19.68 -0.21 -4.24
N ILE A 115 -19.76 0.86 -3.46
CA ILE A 115 -20.19 0.84 -2.07
C ILE A 115 -21.33 1.83 -1.86
N ASP A 116 -22.36 1.41 -1.13
CA ASP A 116 -23.40 2.32 -0.65
C ASP A 116 -22.91 2.93 0.66
N LEU A 117 -22.90 4.26 0.78
CA LEU A 117 -22.56 4.99 1.99
C LEU A 117 -23.65 6.03 2.24
N GLY A 118 -24.51 5.78 3.23
CA GLY A 118 -25.53 6.74 3.62
C GLY A 118 -26.67 6.90 2.61
N GLY A 119 -26.84 5.95 1.68
CA GLY A 119 -27.82 6.03 0.58
C GLY A 119 -27.23 6.56 -0.73
N SER A 120 -25.98 7.02 -0.72
CA SER A 120 -25.21 7.38 -1.92
C SER A 120 -24.38 6.18 -2.38
N VAL A 121 -24.34 5.93 -3.70
CA VAL A 121 -23.48 4.88 -4.27
C VAL A 121 -22.17 5.51 -4.76
N HIS A 122 -21.06 5.02 -4.23
CA HIS A 122 -19.71 5.47 -4.56
C HIS A 122 -18.95 4.41 -5.36
N GLN A 123 -18.20 4.85 -6.35
CA GLN A 123 -17.24 4.00 -7.03
C GLN A 123 -16.05 3.72 -6.11
N GLN A 124 -15.58 2.47 -6.13
CA GLN A 124 -14.34 2.05 -5.50
C GLN A 124 -13.40 1.45 -6.54
N ILE A 125 -12.11 1.76 -6.43
CA ILE A 125 -11.05 1.14 -7.22
C ILE A 125 -9.98 0.64 -6.27
N SER A 126 -9.62 -0.63 -6.39
CA SER A 126 -8.53 -1.25 -5.64
C SER A 126 -7.35 -1.51 -6.57
N TYR A 127 -6.14 -1.21 -6.10
CA TYR A 127 -4.88 -1.54 -6.76
C TYR A 127 -4.03 -2.39 -5.82
N LEU A 128 -3.49 -3.49 -6.34
CA LEU A 128 -2.78 -4.52 -5.58
C LEU A 128 -1.49 -4.89 -6.30
N TRP A 129 -0.43 -5.13 -5.55
CA TRP A 129 0.83 -5.67 -6.09
C TRP A 129 1.45 -6.64 -5.11
N CYS A 130 2.28 -7.54 -5.64
CA CYS A 130 2.77 -8.71 -4.92
C CYS A 130 4.30 -8.74 -4.91
N TYR A 131 4.87 -9.00 -3.73
CA TYR A 131 6.30 -9.20 -3.50
C TYR A 131 6.59 -10.67 -3.20
N ASP A 132 7.81 -11.10 -3.54
CA ASP A 132 8.30 -12.40 -3.12
C ASP A 132 8.60 -12.34 -1.62
N ARG A 133 8.03 -13.25 -0.83
CA ARG A 133 8.28 -13.35 0.61
C ARG A 133 9.38 -14.37 0.92
N GLY A 134 9.91 -15.03 -0.11
CA GLY A 134 10.82 -16.15 0.03
C GLY A 134 10.15 -17.38 0.65
N ASN A 135 10.92 -18.45 0.79
CA ASN A 135 10.44 -19.72 1.32
C ASN A 135 10.46 -19.70 2.86
N THR A 136 9.52 -18.99 3.50
CA THR A 136 9.38 -19.06 4.96
C THR A 136 8.56 -20.29 5.35
N GLU A 137 9.24 -21.38 5.72
CA GLU A 137 8.64 -22.64 6.19
C GLU A 137 7.74 -22.50 7.46
N TYR A 138 7.64 -21.29 8.01
CA TYR A 138 6.96 -20.98 9.28
C TYR A 138 5.50 -20.52 9.14
N PHE A 139 4.99 -20.27 7.94
CA PHE A 139 3.64 -19.73 7.72
C PHE A 139 2.75 -20.59 6.81
N GLY A 140 2.44 -21.81 7.23
CA GLY A 140 1.42 -22.65 6.58
C GLY A 140 1.69 -23.00 5.11
N GLU A 141 0.88 -23.88 4.54
CA GLU A 141 1.21 -24.58 3.28
C GLU A 141 1.10 -23.71 2.00
N ASN A 142 0.87 -22.38 2.07
CA ASN A 142 0.50 -21.58 0.89
C ASN A 142 1.00 -20.11 0.79
N ILE A 143 2.00 -19.63 1.55
CA ILE A 143 2.32 -18.18 1.49
C ILE A 143 3.82 -17.90 1.25
N GLY A 144 4.24 -18.03 -0.02
CA GLY A 144 5.52 -17.52 -0.52
C GLY A 144 5.47 -16.07 -1.04
N ILE A 145 4.32 -15.41 -0.95
CA ILE A 145 4.12 -14.07 -1.53
C ILE A 145 3.47 -13.12 -0.50
N ALA A 146 3.90 -11.86 -0.50
CA ALA A 146 3.33 -10.78 0.29
C ALA A 146 2.54 -9.83 -0.62
N VAL A 147 1.42 -9.29 -0.14
CA VAL A 147 0.59 -8.36 -0.91
C VAL A 147 0.50 -7.00 -0.23
N GLN A 148 0.60 -5.97 -1.04
CA GLN A 148 0.37 -4.59 -0.67
C GLN A 148 -0.63 -3.97 -1.65
N GLY A 149 -1.27 -2.88 -1.24
CA GLY A 149 -2.21 -2.20 -2.10
C GLY A 149 -2.95 -1.06 -1.45
N ILE A 150 -3.74 -0.38 -2.26
CA ILE A 150 -4.65 0.67 -1.82
C ILE A 150 -6.06 0.41 -2.36
N ARG A 151 -7.07 0.85 -1.63
CA ARG A 151 -8.44 0.98 -2.13
C ARG A 151 -8.89 2.42 -2.01
N MET A 152 -9.32 3.01 -3.12
CA MET A 152 -9.84 4.36 -3.18
C MET A 152 -11.36 4.32 -3.29
N THR A 153 -12.05 5.10 -2.45
CA THR A 153 -13.47 5.41 -2.57
C THR A 153 -13.59 6.83 -3.09
N MET A 154 -14.31 7.00 -4.20
CA MET A 154 -14.44 8.28 -4.90
C MET A 154 -15.58 9.12 -4.32
N ASP A 155 -15.46 10.44 -4.38
CA ASP A 155 -16.59 11.36 -4.23
C ASP A 155 -17.45 11.41 -5.50
N SER A 156 -18.52 12.21 -5.46
CA SER A 156 -19.44 12.41 -6.58
C SER A 156 -18.81 13.11 -7.80
N ASP A 157 -17.68 13.78 -7.63
CA ASP A 157 -16.90 14.41 -8.70
C ASP A 157 -15.82 13.46 -9.27
N GLY A 158 -15.72 12.23 -8.75
CA GLY A 158 -14.77 11.21 -9.20
C GLY A 158 -13.36 11.34 -8.59
N PHE A 159 -13.16 12.16 -7.55
CA PHE A 159 -11.89 12.29 -6.86
C PHE A 159 -11.76 11.27 -5.72
N PRO A 160 -10.56 10.75 -5.43
CA PRO A 160 -10.33 9.93 -4.24
C PRO A 160 -10.66 10.71 -2.96
N ALA A 161 -11.72 10.30 -2.27
CA ALA A 161 -12.17 10.94 -1.03
C ALA A 161 -11.64 10.20 0.20
N ILE A 162 -11.58 8.87 0.13
CA ILE A 162 -11.04 8.00 1.18
C ILE A 162 -10.13 6.98 0.52
N ILE A 163 -8.91 6.81 1.04
CA ILE A 163 -7.96 5.81 0.57
C ILE A 163 -7.59 4.89 1.74
N GLU A 164 -7.84 3.60 1.59
CA GLU A 164 -7.54 2.53 2.53
C GLU A 164 -6.21 1.87 2.16
N LEU A 165 -5.34 1.60 3.14
CA LEU A 165 -4.19 0.73 2.94
C LEU A 165 -4.60 -0.73 3.14
N LEU A 166 -4.20 -1.61 2.22
CA LEU A 166 -4.60 -3.02 2.25
C LEU A 166 -3.59 -3.90 3.01
N GLY A 167 -2.31 -3.54 3.04
CA GLY A 167 -1.27 -4.20 3.82
C GLY A 167 -0.54 -3.22 4.74
N ASP A 168 -0.30 -3.62 6.00
CA ASP A 168 0.58 -2.85 6.90
C ASP A 168 1.03 -3.68 8.12
N THR A 169 2.32 -3.63 8.47
CA THR A 169 2.90 -4.42 9.56
C THR A 169 2.53 -3.96 10.97
N SER A 170 2.00 -2.74 11.14
CA SER A 170 1.61 -2.20 12.47
C SER A 170 0.34 -2.82 13.05
N ASN A 171 -0.39 -3.61 12.24
CA ASN A 171 -1.74 -4.13 12.52
C ASN A 171 -2.86 -3.07 12.61
N TYR A 172 -2.57 -1.78 12.39
CA TYR A 172 -3.63 -0.77 12.28
C TYR A 172 -4.35 -0.84 10.94
N ARG A 173 -5.58 -0.31 10.94
CA ARG A 173 -6.35 0.05 9.75
C ARG A 173 -6.06 1.50 9.42
N ILE A 174 -5.33 1.71 8.34
CA ILE A 174 -4.77 3.03 8.01
C ILE A 174 -5.55 3.62 6.84
N LEU A 175 -5.98 4.86 7.04
CA LEU A 175 -6.79 5.62 6.10
C LEU A 175 -6.12 6.95 5.77
N TYR A 176 -6.32 7.38 4.54
CA TYR A 176 -6.07 8.73 4.08
C TYR A 176 -7.39 9.33 3.63
N VAL A 177 -7.57 10.61 3.87
CA VAL A 177 -8.85 11.30 3.63
C VAL A 177 -8.57 12.57 2.83
N SER A 178 -9.42 12.89 1.86
CA SER A 178 -9.26 14.14 1.11
C SER A 178 -9.51 15.34 2.01
N LYS A 179 -8.81 16.43 1.73
CA LYS A 179 -8.98 17.70 2.44
C LYS A 179 -10.42 18.20 2.39
N THR A 180 -11.07 18.15 1.23
CA THR A 180 -12.47 18.56 1.07
C THR A 180 -13.42 17.76 1.97
N LEU A 181 -13.19 16.45 2.10
CA LEU A 181 -14.02 15.61 2.98
C LEU A 181 -13.78 15.96 4.47
N GLU A 182 -12.53 16.14 4.90
CA GLU A 182 -12.22 16.56 6.26
C GLU A 182 -12.79 17.95 6.57
N GLU A 183 -12.68 18.92 5.66
CA GLU A 183 -13.25 20.26 5.82
C GLU A 183 -14.77 20.21 5.99
N THR A 184 -15.46 19.44 5.15
CA THR A 184 -16.91 19.21 5.26
C THR A 184 -17.28 18.58 6.60
N THR A 185 -16.49 17.60 7.03
CA THR A 185 -16.66 16.97 8.34
C THR A 185 -16.44 17.98 9.47
N VAL A 186 -15.43 18.85 9.40
CA VAL A 186 -15.21 19.92 10.40
C VAL A 186 -16.43 20.83 10.51
N ASP A 187 -17.03 21.21 9.39
CA ASP A 187 -18.21 22.09 9.37
C ASP A 187 -19.44 21.44 10.02
N ILE A 188 -19.65 20.14 9.79
CA ILE A 188 -20.81 19.40 10.31
C ILE A 188 -20.62 18.99 11.77
N PHE A 189 -19.41 18.54 12.11
CA PHE A 189 -19.14 17.79 13.33
C PHE A 189 -18.24 18.53 14.31
N GLY A 190 -17.70 19.68 13.91
CA GLY A 190 -16.79 20.50 14.68
C GLY A 190 -15.36 19.94 14.75
N LYS A 191 -14.67 20.26 15.83
CA LYS A 191 -13.28 19.86 16.09
C LYS A 191 -13.10 18.33 16.24
N PRO A 192 -11.86 17.82 16.11
CA PRO A 192 -11.54 16.42 16.40
C PRO A 192 -11.97 16.00 17.81
N LEU A 193 -12.40 14.75 17.93
CA LEU A 193 -12.72 14.13 19.22
C LEU A 193 -11.43 13.96 20.07
N PRO A 194 -11.55 13.84 21.41
CA PRO A 194 -10.38 13.61 22.27
C PRO A 194 -9.53 12.43 21.78
N GLY A 195 -8.21 12.63 21.72
CA GLY A 195 -7.24 11.62 21.23
C GLY A 195 -7.12 11.53 19.70
N ARG A 196 -8.05 12.13 18.95
CA ARG A 196 -8.02 12.15 17.48
C ARG A 196 -7.33 13.40 16.93
N LYS A 197 -6.78 13.27 15.73
CA LYS A 197 -6.11 14.37 15.01
C LYS A 197 -7.05 15.03 14.01
N TYR A 198 -7.94 14.23 13.41
CA TYR A 198 -8.87 14.68 12.38
C TYR A 198 -10.31 14.53 12.85
N SER A 199 -11.18 15.44 12.41
CA SER A 199 -12.59 15.50 12.76
C SER A 199 -13.38 14.31 12.23
N ILE A 200 -12.91 13.69 11.15
CA ILE A 200 -13.55 12.53 10.52
C ILE A 200 -13.34 11.24 11.33
N GLU A 201 -12.36 11.22 12.22
CA GLU A 201 -12.13 10.07 13.08
C GLU A 201 -13.25 9.93 14.13
N ARG A 202 -13.71 8.70 14.36
CA ARG A 202 -14.60 8.37 15.48
C ARG A 202 -13.87 8.31 16.82
N ASN A 203 -14.58 8.06 17.91
CA ASN A 203 -13.97 7.96 19.24
C ASN A 203 -12.81 6.93 19.24
N GLN A 204 -11.69 7.27 19.86
CA GLN A 204 -10.53 6.40 19.99
C GLN A 204 -10.79 5.19 20.89
N GLU A 205 -11.62 5.34 21.92
CA GLU A 205 -11.97 4.25 22.83
C GLU A 205 -12.76 3.14 22.12
N ASP A 206 -13.64 3.52 21.18
CA ASP A 206 -14.45 2.58 20.42
C ASP A 206 -13.66 1.89 19.30
N LEU A 207 -12.71 2.60 18.70
CA LEU A 207 -11.99 2.18 17.48
C LEU A 207 -10.48 2.47 17.58
N PRO A 208 -9.75 1.82 18.51
CA PRO A 208 -8.37 2.15 18.81
C PRO A 208 -7.39 1.77 17.69
N ASP A 209 -7.76 0.83 16.82
CA ASP A 209 -6.94 0.27 15.72
C ASP A 209 -7.14 1.01 14.39
N ILE A 210 -8.02 2.01 14.33
CA ILE A 210 -8.29 2.80 13.12
C ILE A 210 -7.60 4.14 13.22
N VAL A 211 -6.86 4.52 12.20
CA VAL A 211 -6.16 5.80 12.14
C VAL A 211 -6.32 6.44 10.79
N VAL A 212 -6.72 7.71 10.78
CA VAL A 212 -6.50 8.57 9.62
C VAL A 212 -5.08 9.12 9.74
N ALA A 213 -4.18 8.59 8.90
CA ALA A 213 -2.75 8.89 8.95
C ALA A 213 -2.48 10.32 8.48
N ARG A 214 -3.12 10.73 7.39
CA ARG A 214 -2.96 12.05 6.78
C ARG A 214 -4.21 12.47 6.01
N VAL A 215 -4.40 13.78 5.96
CA VAL A 215 -5.34 14.43 5.04
C VAL A 215 -4.55 14.85 3.80
N VAL A 216 -5.04 14.45 2.62
CA VAL A 216 -4.37 14.60 1.33
C VAL A 216 -5.02 15.73 0.54
N GLU A 217 -4.23 16.51 -0.18
CA GLU A 217 -4.77 17.60 -0.99
C GLU A 217 -5.61 17.07 -2.17
N ARG A 218 -6.57 17.88 -2.61
CA ARG A 218 -7.34 17.59 -3.82
C ARG A 218 -6.66 18.29 -5.00
N GLY A 219 -6.26 17.50 -6.00
CA GLY A 219 -5.68 18.04 -7.23
C GLY A 219 -6.69 18.81 -8.07
N PRO A 220 -6.23 19.52 -9.11
CA PRO A 220 -7.13 20.20 -10.05
C PRO A 220 -7.96 19.23 -10.89
N GLU A 221 -7.47 17.99 -11.07
CA GLU A 221 -8.13 16.94 -11.85
C GLU A 221 -8.10 15.62 -11.08
N PRO A 222 -9.12 14.75 -11.25
CA PRO A 222 -9.12 13.43 -10.66
C PRO A 222 -7.89 12.62 -11.10
N SER A 223 -7.10 12.15 -10.15
CA SER A 223 -5.94 11.27 -10.41
C SER A 223 -5.59 10.40 -9.21
N GLY A 224 -4.90 9.29 -9.47
CA GLY A 224 -4.38 8.40 -8.44
C GLY A 224 -3.21 9.01 -7.67
N PRO A 225 -2.91 8.53 -6.45
CA PRO A 225 -1.89 9.14 -5.59
C PRO A 225 -0.46 8.78 -6.01
N PHE A 226 0.51 9.54 -5.50
CA PHE A 226 1.85 8.99 -5.22
C PHE A 226 1.77 8.08 -4.00
N VAL A 227 2.30 6.86 -4.11
CA VAL A 227 2.33 5.87 -3.02
C VAL A 227 3.79 5.64 -2.61
N TYR A 228 4.16 5.99 -1.38
CA TYR A 228 5.52 5.81 -0.89
C TYR A 228 5.63 4.51 -0.10
N ILE A 229 6.57 3.66 -0.50
CA ILE A 229 6.78 2.33 0.07
C ILE A 229 8.20 2.26 0.65
N GLN A 230 8.28 1.85 1.92
CA GLN A 230 9.55 1.59 2.58
C GLN A 230 10.15 0.27 2.08
N SER A 231 11.46 0.28 1.87
CA SER A 231 12.23 -0.91 1.49
C SER A 231 12.14 -2.01 2.56
N CYS A 232 12.20 -3.27 2.13
CA CYS A 232 12.16 -4.49 2.95
C CYS A 232 10.84 -4.77 3.69
N SER A 233 10.26 -3.79 4.39
CA SER A 233 8.97 -3.96 5.07
C SER A 233 7.79 -3.93 4.09
N HIS A 234 7.97 -3.25 2.96
CA HIS A 234 6.93 -2.95 1.98
C HIS A 234 5.73 -2.19 2.57
N ASP A 235 5.90 -1.56 3.73
CA ASP A 235 4.87 -0.72 4.33
C ASP A 235 4.73 0.59 3.55
N ILE A 236 3.48 1.00 3.33
CA ILE A 236 3.20 2.32 2.74
C ILE A 236 3.39 3.39 3.82
N THR A 237 4.43 4.20 3.68
CA THR A 237 4.78 5.27 4.64
C THR A 237 3.87 6.48 4.50
N THR A 238 3.54 6.85 3.25
CA THR A 238 2.66 7.99 2.97
C THR A 238 2.00 7.90 1.60
N LEU A 239 0.88 8.61 1.44
CA LEU A 239 0.19 8.84 0.17
C LEU A 239 0.06 10.35 -0.07
N LEU A 240 0.32 10.80 -1.29
CA LEU A 240 0.21 12.21 -1.69
C LEU A 240 -0.65 12.38 -2.94
N CYS A 241 -1.31 13.53 -3.06
CA CYS A 241 -1.80 14.01 -4.35
C CYS A 241 -0.63 14.17 -5.31
N ARG A 242 -0.84 13.92 -6.61
CA ARG A 242 0.17 14.22 -7.65
C ARG A 242 0.50 15.71 -7.77
N CYS A 243 -0.33 16.56 -7.18
CA CYS A 243 -0.16 18.00 -7.10
C CYS A 243 0.73 18.46 -5.93
N GLU A 244 1.01 17.58 -4.96
CA GLU A 244 1.89 17.90 -3.82
C GLU A 244 3.37 17.75 -4.20
N ASN A 245 4.24 18.41 -3.44
CA ASN A 245 5.68 18.24 -3.57
C ASN A 245 6.07 16.79 -3.23
N THR A 246 6.98 16.22 -4.03
CA THR A 246 7.50 14.88 -3.79
C THR A 246 8.30 14.81 -2.48
N GLN A 247 8.28 13.63 -1.85
CA GLN A 247 9.02 13.31 -0.61
C GLN A 247 10.21 12.39 -0.90
N PHE A 248 10.95 12.68 -1.96
CA PHE A 248 12.22 12.02 -2.26
C PHE A 248 13.23 13.01 -2.85
N ARG A 249 14.54 12.68 -2.81
CA ARG A 249 15.59 13.54 -3.40
C ARG A 249 15.94 13.13 -4.83
N ASP A 250 16.26 11.86 -5.04
CA ASP A 250 16.74 11.36 -6.33
C ASP A 250 16.00 10.08 -6.76
N ILE A 251 15.93 9.87 -8.09
CA ILE A 251 15.37 8.67 -8.71
C ILE A 251 16.53 7.87 -9.31
N GLU A 252 16.66 6.61 -8.91
CA GLU A 252 17.64 5.68 -9.49
C GLU A 252 17.08 5.04 -10.76
N GLU A 253 15.89 4.45 -10.68
CA GLU A 253 15.20 3.83 -11.81
C GLU A 253 13.80 4.43 -12.03
N ASP A 254 13.45 4.59 -13.30
CA ASP A 254 12.11 4.89 -13.78
C ASP A 254 11.57 3.65 -14.50
N VAL A 255 10.71 2.92 -13.80
CA VAL A 255 10.26 1.58 -14.17
C VAL A 255 8.80 1.63 -14.60
N LEU A 256 8.48 0.97 -15.71
CA LEU A 256 7.10 0.82 -16.16
C LEU A 256 6.50 -0.47 -15.61
N TYR A 257 5.25 -0.42 -15.17
CA TYR A 257 4.49 -1.59 -14.73
C TYR A 257 3.23 -1.78 -15.57
N GLU A 258 2.81 -3.03 -15.75
CA GLU A 258 1.55 -3.35 -16.42
C GLU A 258 0.37 -3.26 -15.45
N LEU A 259 -0.75 -2.71 -15.95
CA LEU A 259 -2.03 -2.77 -15.25
C LEU A 259 -2.81 -3.98 -15.77
N LEU A 260 -3.08 -4.94 -14.88
CA LEU A 260 -3.83 -6.13 -15.21
C LEU A 260 -5.11 -6.24 -14.35
N PRO A 261 -6.22 -6.73 -14.92
CA PRO A 261 -7.41 -6.99 -14.12
C PRO A 261 -7.12 -8.08 -13.07
N ILE A 262 -7.73 -7.98 -11.88
CA ILE A 262 -7.50 -8.93 -10.78
C ILE A 262 -7.83 -10.38 -11.17
N GLU A 263 -8.70 -10.57 -12.15
CA GLU A 263 -9.10 -11.84 -12.72
C GLU A 263 -7.90 -12.64 -13.29
N GLU A 264 -6.81 -11.99 -13.68
CA GLU A 264 -5.59 -12.67 -14.12
C GLU A 264 -4.98 -13.54 -13.00
N LEU A 265 -5.19 -13.18 -11.73
CA LEU A 265 -4.76 -13.99 -10.60
C LEU A 265 -5.51 -15.33 -10.51
N TYR A 266 -6.71 -15.44 -11.10
CA TYR A 266 -7.48 -16.68 -11.09
C TYR A 266 -6.78 -17.79 -11.89
N ILE A 267 -6.00 -17.42 -12.90
CA ILE A 267 -5.26 -18.34 -13.77
C ILE A 267 -4.19 -19.10 -12.98
N VAL A 268 -3.57 -18.44 -12.01
CA VAL A 268 -2.53 -19.01 -11.14
C VAL A 268 -3.09 -19.65 -9.87
N GLY A 269 -4.41 -19.91 -9.84
CA GLY A 269 -5.07 -20.61 -8.75
C GLY A 269 -5.38 -19.74 -7.53
N ILE A 270 -5.11 -18.44 -7.59
CA ILE A 270 -5.55 -17.47 -6.57
C ILE A 270 -7.01 -17.16 -6.84
N ASN A 271 -7.92 -17.98 -6.34
CA ASN A 271 -9.35 -17.79 -6.51
C ASN A 271 -9.95 -16.86 -5.43
N ASP A 272 -11.06 -16.22 -5.79
CA ASP A 272 -11.72 -15.10 -5.11
C ASP A 272 -12.27 -15.40 -3.69
N THR A 273 -11.97 -16.57 -3.10
CA THR A 273 -12.60 -17.01 -1.85
C THR A 273 -11.69 -17.07 -0.63
N SER A 274 -10.37 -17.13 -0.79
CA SER A 274 -9.45 -17.17 0.36
C SER A 274 -8.47 -16.01 0.36
N TRP A 275 -7.87 -15.68 -0.78
CA TRP A 275 -6.77 -14.71 -0.85
C TRP A 275 -7.24 -13.26 -1.04
N SER A 276 -8.15 -13.01 -1.99
CA SER A 276 -8.85 -11.72 -2.07
C SER A 276 -9.61 -11.49 -0.77
N GLN A 277 -10.20 -12.54 -0.17
CA GLN A 277 -10.84 -12.44 1.13
C GLN A 277 -9.88 -12.24 2.30
N GLU A 278 -8.68 -12.79 2.32
CA GLU A 278 -7.73 -12.53 3.41
C GLU A 278 -7.05 -11.18 3.27
N ILE A 279 -6.70 -10.74 2.06
CA ILE A 279 -6.03 -9.44 1.84
C ILE A 279 -7.05 -8.29 1.89
N LEU A 280 -8.24 -8.48 1.32
CA LEU A 280 -9.32 -7.49 1.38
C LEU A 280 -10.14 -7.59 2.68
N ASN A 281 -10.21 -8.76 3.35
CA ASN A 281 -11.04 -8.99 4.55
C ASN A 281 -10.29 -9.32 5.87
N ASN A 282 -8.94 -9.43 5.94
CA ASN A 282 -8.28 -9.58 7.26
C ASN A 282 -8.30 -8.28 8.09
N LYS A 283 -8.41 -7.11 7.45
CA LYS A 283 -8.53 -5.81 8.14
C LYS A 283 -9.84 -5.06 7.87
N TYR A 284 -10.63 -5.43 6.86
CA TYR A 284 -11.87 -4.73 6.47
C TYR A 284 -13.02 -5.75 6.30
N PRO A 285 -14.29 -5.34 6.21
CA PRO A 285 -15.43 -6.16 6.66
C PRO A 285 -15.61 -7.53 5.97
N ARG A 286 -16.09 -8.49 6.76
CA ARG A 286 -16.12 -9.95 6.55
C ARG A 286 -17.39 -10.50 5.88
N SER A 287 -18.41 -9.68 5.59
CA SER A 287 -19.65 -10.22 5.02
C SER A 287 -20.49 -9.21 4.23
N LYS A 288 -21.37 -9.72 3.36
CA LYS A 288 -22.46 -8.97 2.71
C LYS A 288 -23.41 -8.24 3.70
N GLY A 289 -23.31 -8.50 5.01
CA GLY A 289 -24.05 -7.82 6.08
C GLY A 289 -23.33 -6.61 6.70
N GLU A 290 -22.05 -6.38 6.35
CA GLU A 290 -21.24 -5.24 6.79
C GLU A 290 -21.10 -4.18 5.70
N LYS A 291 -22.19 -3.93 4.95
CA LYS A 291 -22.30 -3.03 3.80
C LYS A 291 -21.87 -1.57 4.00
N ASN A 292 -21.32 -1.20 5.16
CA ASN A 292 -21.16 0.19 5.58
C ASN A 292 -20.01 0.36 6.59
N TRP A 293 -18.89 -0.35 6.43
CA TRP A 293 -17.80 -0.27 7.41
C TRP A 293 -17.23 1.15 7.51
N LEU A 294 -17.07 1.87 6.39
CA LEU A 294 -16.65 3.28 6.41
C LEU A 294 -17.60 4.14 7.26
N LEU A 295 -18.93 4.01 7.10
CA LEU A 295 -19.91 4.72 7.95
C LEU A 295 -19.78 4.36 9.43
N ARG A 296 -19.45 3.11 9.76
CA ARG A 296 -19.27 2.67 11.15
C ARG A 296 -17.98 3.16 11.78
N ASN A 297 -16.96 3.44 10.96
CA ASN A 297 -15.60 3.70 11.43
C ASN A 297 -15.17 5.16 11.28
N LEU A 298 -15.83 5.91 10.41
CA LEU A 298 -15.63 7.34 10.20
C LEU A 298 -16.89 8.13 10.58
N ARG A 299 -16.71 9.41 10.86
CA ARG A 299 -17.77 10.42 11.00
C ARG A 299 -18.03 11.01 9.62
N LEU A 300 -18.64 10.21 8.75
CA LEU A 300 -18.97 10.66 7.39
C LEU A 300 -20.14 11.67 7.43
N PRO A 301 -20.05 12.77 6.67
CA PRO A 301 -21.19 13.65 6.41
C PRO A 301 -22.43 12.87 5.95
N PRO A 302 -23.65 13.28 6.33
CA PRO A 302 -24.88 12.62 5.86
C PRO A 302 -25.07 12.65 4.35
N GLU A 303 -24.52 13.67 3.67
CA GLU A 303 -24.58 13.87 2.22
C GLU A 303 -23.28 13.46 1.51
N PHE A 304 -22.47 12.60 2.15
CA PHE A 304 -21.29 12.05 1.48
C PHE A 304 -21.68 11.37 0.16
#